data_AF-A0AAY5K956-F1
#
_entry.id   AF-A0AAY5K956-F1
#
_cell.length_a   1.000
_cell.length_b   1.000
_cell.length_c   1.000
_cell.angle_alpha   90.00
_cell.angle_beta   90.00
_cell.angle_gamma   90.00
#
_symmetry.space_group_name_H-M   'P 1'
#
loop_
_entity.id
_entity.type
_entity.pdbx_description
1 polymer ?
#
loop_
_entity_poly.entity_id
_entity_poly.type
_entity_poly.pdbx_seq_one_letter_code
_entity_poly.pdbx_strand_id
1 'polypeptide(L)'
;MKRNKQIDIKGTVAIASTFHFLYSCARSCIFPFLTLYFRHLGLTPSMTGLLMGTKHLISLVWSPLASFLSKQKNKRRAAITGSLICSAGAALVLLLIPSTGVETQTSHCNISHSSVSLTEGLSEYEHALGSVMPTTSVRATTVSVAQMSSLSEITPESAAVLVNQSITYTLKQQPPNKDISEWSHMNASLARSSEGGVNNGSQHSGSDISHPIRMVRSLKSGEEEKQQRREKDQAHSEFLGGLKVMDVQHQLFFMLLILVSLWELFDAPLEWTVDDGLYEYLDFVDASDRYGSTGVWGLLGAACGVGGAGLLVGHLDCFIASHTPRSNVHFYSYAVLTILALPVAAFLPLYLNKKRDRSTGLIKALHLVQGNPRALLCAATAFLVGVAGSAVDDFLLWQMQDNMSSEVHMGISLALALLSRAAFPLLSGHVSKLLSPGRVLLGGTAWLALQCLYYSFLWGPWAALPAQVLSCFSMGAYWWAVQVQCEDVATPGTERSVSRIYQSLSMDLGAGLGSLAGGFIVHRFGVSVLFRGVAVLLLLWCMFLPLLQLKAPRQRRINYSRLLAADTSEGSESESDQERDWLEKAMDDEKGNNNTGRRINP
;
A
#
# COMPACT_ATOMS: atom_id res chain seq x y z
N MET A 1 -16.89 -47.75 12.22
CA MET A 1 -17.24 -46.32 12.15
C MET A 1 -15.95 -45.49 12.10
N LYS A 2 -15.70 -44.70 11.05
CA LYS A 2 -14.66 -43.66 11.13
C LYS A 2 -15.18 -42.59 12.09
N ARG A 3 -14.39 -42.27 13.13
CA ARG A 3 -14.72 -41.22 14.10
C ARG A 3 -14.83 -39.90 13.33
N ASN A 4 -16.03 -39.35 13.17
CA ASN A 4 -16.21 -38.04 12.54
C ASN A 4 -15.37 -37.04 13.33
N LYS A 5 -14.30 -36.55 12.70
CA LYS A 5 -13.36 -35.64 13.35
C LYS A 5 -14.06 -34.29 13.43
N GLN A 6 -14.70 -34.02 14.56
CA GLN A 6 -15.46 -32.80 14.80
C GLN A 6 -14.55 -31.61 14.50
N ILE A 7 -14.91 -30.85 13.46
CA ILE A 7 -14.07 -29.78 12.96
C ILE A 7 -14.23 -28.59 13.90
N ASP A 8 -13.16 -28.21 14.61
CA ASP A 8 -13.18 -27.05 15.46
C ASP A 8 -13.08 -25.76 14.63
N ILE A 9 -14.26 -25.27 14.22
CA ILE A 9 -14.43 -24.01 13.50
C ILE A 9 -13.96 -22.82 14.36
N LYS A 10 -14.13 -22.88 15.69
CA LYS A 10 -13.77 -21.76 16.58
C LYS A 10 -12.26 -21.63 16.70
N GLY A 11 -11.56 -22.73 17.01
CA GLY A 11 -10.09 -22.76 17.04
C GLY A 11 -9.47 -22.40 15.68
N THR A 12 -10.06 -22.89 14.58
CA THR A 12 -9.65 -22.53 13.21
C THR A 12 -9.73 -21.03 12.95
N VAL A 13 -10.89 -20.41 13.20
CA VAL A 13 -11.09 -18.97 12.98
C VAL A 13 -10.22 -18.15 13.93
N ALA A 14 -9.99 -18.60 15.16
CA ALA A 14 -9.07 -17.95 16.10
C ALA A 14 -7.62 -17.95 15.58
N ILE A 15 -7.08 -19.10 15.14
CA ILE A 15 -5.72 -19.20 14.57
C ILE A 15 -5.57 -18.27 13.36
N ALA A 16 -6.56 -18.27 12.46
CA ALA A 16 -6.57 -17.40 11.29
C ALA A 16 -6.62 -15.91 11.65
N SER A 17 -7.49 -15.53 12.59
CA SER A 17 -7.60 -14.16 13.10
C SER A 17 -6.30 -13.70 13.77
N THR A 18 -5.64 -14.56 14.54
CA THR A 18 -4.31 -14.29 15.12
C THR A 18 -3.25 -14.08 14.05
N PHE A 19 -3.26 -14.86 12.97
CA PHE A 19 -2.34 -14.65 11.85
C PHE A 19 -2.60 -13.29 11.17
N HIS A 20 -3.85 -12.99 10.81
CA HIS A 20 -4.20 -11.70 10.19
C HIS A 20 -3.86 -10.51 11.10
N PHE A 21 -4.07 -10.63 12.42
CA PHE A 21 -3.68 -9.64 13.41
C PHE A 21 -2.15 -9.42 13.41
N LEU A 22 -1.34 -10.48 13.56
CA LEU A 22 0.12 -10.38 13.62
C LEU A 22 0.74 -9.87 12.32
N TYR A 23 0.28 -10.37 11.17
CA TYR A 23 0.78 -9.94 9.87
C TYR A 23 0.41 -8.48 9.56
N SER A 24 -0.83 -8.06 9.84
CA SER A 24 -1.25 -6.66 9.66
C SER A 24 -0.54 -5.72 10.63
N CYS A 25 -0.27 -6.19 11.85
CA CYS A 25 0.55 -5.50 12.84
C CYS A 25 1.96 -5.25 12.31
N ALA A 26 2.66 -6.30 11.86
CA ALA A 26 3.99 -6.19 11.25
C ALA A 26 3.99 -5.18 10.09
N ARG A 27 3.10 -5.37 9.10
CA ARG A 27 2.99 -4.53 7.90
C ARG A 27 2.77 -3.05 8.24
N SER A 28 1.98 -2.76 9.28
CA SER A 28 1.67 -1.39 9.70
C SER A 28 2.74 -0.74 10.59
N CYS A 29 3.68 -1.51 11.16
CA CYS A 29 4.84 -0.94 11.83
C CYS A 29 5.77 -0.18 10.86
N ILE A 30 5.74 -0.52 9.56
CA ILE A 30 6.74 -0.02 8.60
C ILE A 30 6.17 0.71 7.39
N PHE A 31 5.09 0.24 6.73
CA PHE A 31 4.67 0.84 5.46
C PHE A 31 4.23 2.31 5.53
N PRO A 32 3.54 2.80 6.58
CA PRO A 32 3.28 4.24 6.71
C PRO A 32 4.57 5.07 6.83
N PHE A 33 5.57 4.55 7.56
CA PHE A 33 6.83 5.23 7.82
C PHE A 33 7.85 5.05 6.68
N LEU A 34 7.58 4.16 5.72
CA LEU A 34 8.49 3.87 4.61
C LEU A 34 8.72 5.10 3.70
N THR A 35 7.68 5.93 3.48
CA THR A 35 7.84 7.17 2.70
C THR A 35 8.61 8.25 3.47
N LEU A 36 8.53 8.28 4.81
CA LEU A 36 9.38 9.13 5.65
C LEU A 36 10.84 8.67 5.60
N TYR A 37 11.09 7.36 5.65
CA TYR A 37 12.43 6.80 5.52
C TYR A 37 13.08 7.19 4.17
N PHE A 38 12.35 7.10 3.05
CA PHE A 38 12.86 7.59 1.77
C PHE A 38 13.12 9.11 1.77
N ARG A 39 12.31 9.90 2.49
CA ARG A 39 12.55 11.35 2.68
C ARG A 39 13.82 11.61 3.49
N HIS A 40 14.07 10.85 4.56
CA HIS A 40 15.26 10.96 5.41
C HIS A 40 16.54 10.55 4.67
N LEU A 41 16.44 9.60 3.72
CA LEU A 41 17.51 9.26 2.77
C LEU A 41 17.72 10.32 1.66
N GLY A 42 17.00 11.44 1.68
CA GLY A 42 17.15 12.53 0.73
C GLY A 42 16.56 12.28 -0.66
N LEU A 43 15.66 11.31 -0.83
CA LEU A 43 14.98 11.12 -2.12
C LEU A 43 13.97 12.23 -2.39
N THR A 44 13.86 12.65 -3.65
CA THR A 44 12.83 13.61 -4.04
C THR A 44 11.43 12.99 -3.93
N PRO A 45 10.37 13.77 -3.66
CA PRO A 45 8.99 13.28 -3.68
C PRO A 45 8.60 12.53 -4.96
N SER A 46 9.17 12.91 -6.12
CA SER A 46 8.94 12.20 -7.39
C SER A 46 9.53 10.79 -7.39
N MET A 47 10.72 10.61 -6.83
CA MET A 47 11.37 9.31 -6.64
C MET A 47 10.60 8.44 -5.62
N THR A 48 10.15 9.03 -4.51
CA THR A 48 9.32 8.34 -3.51
C THR A 48 7.98 7.87 -4.09
N GLY A 49 7.29 8.72 -4.86
CA GLY A 49 6.07 8.34 -5.57
C GLY A 49 6.30 7.24 -6.62
N LEU A 50 7.48 7.22 -7.26
CA LEU A 50 7.88 6.16 -8.19
C LEU A 50 8.18 4.83 -7.47
N LEU A 51 8.79 4.86 -6.29
CA LEU A 51 8.98 3.69 -5.43
C LEU A 51 7.64 3.10 -4.97
N MET A 52 6.75 3.91 -4.39
CA MET A 52 5.44 3.43 -3.93
C MET A 52 4.55 3.03 -5.11
N GLY A 53 4.60 3.75 -6.23
CA GLY A 53 3.87 3.40 -7.44
C GLY A 53 4.28 2.04 -8.01
N THR A 54 5.58 1.77 -8.13
CA THR A 54 6.09 0.48 -8.60
C THR A 54 5.77 -0.65 -7.61
N LYS A 55 5.84 -0.40 -6.29
CA LYS A 55 5.41 -1.35 -5.25
C LYS A 55 3.98 -1.84 -5.49
N HIS A 56 3.02 -0.92 -5.62
CA HIS A 56 1.61 -1.28 -5.86
C HIS A 56 1.41 -1.99 -7.21
N LEU A 57 2.10 -1.58 -8.28
CA LEU A 57 2.03 -2.25 -9.59
C LEU A 57 2.63 -3.66 -9.58
N ILE A 58 3.64 -3.92 -8.74
CA ILE A 58 4.18 -5.27 -8.52
C ILE A 58 3.14 -6.14 -7.80
N SER A 59 2.49 -5.63 -6.74
CA SER A 59 1.41 -6.34 -6.06
C SER A 59 0.27 -6.72 -7.02
N LEU A 60 -0.21 -5.78 -7.84
CA LEU A 60 -1.27 -5.98 -8.84
C LEU A 60 -1.09 -7.25 -9.68
N VAL A 61 0.13 -7.48 -10.18
CA VAL A 61 0.45 -8.58 -11.10
C VAL A 61 0.92 -9.82 -10.35
N TRP A 62 1.75 -9.65 -9.32
CA TRP A 62 2.41 -10.76 -8.65
C TRP A 62 1.52 -11.46 -7.63
N SER A 63 0.70 -10.75 -6.87
CA SER A 63 -0.20 -11.33 -5.86
C SER A 63 -1.14 -12.42 -6.43
N PRO A 64 -1.92 -12.19 -7.51
CA PRO A 64 -2.76 -13.23 -8.10
C PRO A 64 -1.94 -14.37 -8.73
N LEU A 65 -0.79 -14.06 -9.34
CA LEU A 65 0.07 -15.05 -10.00
C LEU A 65 0.74 -15.99 -8.99
N ALA A 66 1.33 -15.45 -7.93
CA ALA A 66 1.95 -16.21 -6.86
C ALA A 66 0.92 -17.04 -6.09
N SER A 67 -0.28 -16.49 -5.84
CA SER A 67 -1.40 -17.27 -5.33
C SER A 67 -1.69 -18.47 -6.24
N PHE A 68 -1.91 -18.26 -7.54
CA PHE A 68 -2.17 -19.34 -8.50
C PHE A 68 -1.06 -20.40 -8.57
N LEU A 69 0.22 -19.99 -8.60
CA LEU A 69 1.37 -20.90 -8.61
C LEU A 69 1.45 -21.75 -7.33
N SER A 70 1.16 -21.16 -6.17
CA SER A 70 1.13 -21.88 -4.88
C SER A 70 0.05 -22.97 -4.84
N LYS A 71 -1.06 -22.76 -5.57
CA LYS A 71 -2.16 -23.72 -5.74
C LYS A 71 -1.74 -24.86 -6.66
N GLN A 72 -1.25 -24.56 -7.87
CA GLN A 72 -0.81 -25.58 -8.84
C GLN A 72 0.24 -26.53 -8.24
N LYS A 73 1.22 -26.00 -7.49
CA LYS A 73 2.27 -26.80 -6.86
C LYS A 73 1.85 -27.52 -5.58
N ASN A 74 0.59 -27.38 -5.11
CA ASN A 74 0.07 -27.89 -3.84
C ASN A 74 0.94 -27.54 -2.61
N LYS A 75 1.64 -26.41 -2.67
CA LYS A 75 2.69 -26.01 -1.71
C LYS A 75 2.40 -24.67 -1.01
N ARG A 76 1.11 -24.32 -0.83
CA ARG A 76 0.68 -23.07 -0.15
C ARG A 76 1.40 -22.82 1.18
N ARG A 77 1.48 -23.83 2.05
CA ARG A 77 2.23 -23.75 3.33
C ARG A 77 3.67 -23.29 3.13
N ALA A 78 4.40 -23.98 2.25
CA ALA A 78 5.80 -23.66 1.95
C ALA A 78 5.97 -22.30 1.26
N ALA A 79 5.00 -21.87 0.44
CA ALA A 79 4.99 -20.54 -0.16
C ALA A 79 4.81 -19.44 0.89
N ILE A 80 3.88 -19.61 1.84
CA ILE A 80 3.63 -18.67 2.94
C ILE A 80 4.85 -18.60 3.88
N THR A 81 5.36 -19.73 4.34
CA THR A 81 6.54 -19.74 5.24
C THR A 81 7.80 -19.22 4.55
N GLY A 82 8.00 -19.55 3.27
CA GLY A 82 9.12 -19.03 2.48
C GLY A 82 9.03 -17.52 2.29
N SER A 83 7.83 -17.02 1.96
CA SER A 83 7.56 -15.58 1.80
C SER A 83 7.79 -14.81 3.09
N LEU A 84 7.31 -15.29 4.25
CA LEU A 84 7.56 -14.66 5.57
C LEU A 84 9.05 -14.57 5.91
N ILE A 85 9.82 -15.63 5.65
CA ILE A 85 11.28 -15.64 5.90
C ILE A 85 12.00 -14.69 4.93
N CYS A 86 11.63 -14.71 3.66
CA CYS A 86 12.25 -13.86 2.64
C CYS A 86 11.88 -12.37 2.80
N SER A 87 10.67 -12.04 3.22
CA SER A 87 10.24 -10.66 3.45
C SER A 87 10.90 -10.07 4.70
N ALA A 88 10.98 -10.83 5.80
CA ALA A 88 11.77 -10.44 6.98
C ALA A 88 13.26 -10.26 6.63
N GLY A 89 13.83 -11.15 5.82
CA GLY A 89 15.20 -11.02 5.31
C GLY A 89 15.39 -9.75 4.46
N ALA A 90 14.50 -9.49 3.50
CA ALA A 90 14.57 -8.31 2.64
C ALA A 90 14.44 -6.98 3.43
N ALA A 91 13.56 -6.93 4.43
CA ALA A 91 13.45 -5.80 5.34
C ALA A 91 14.75 -5.57 6.15
N LEU A 92 15.42 -6.63 6.60
CA LEU A 92 16.74 -6.51 7.26
C LEU A 92 17.87 -6.12 6.29
N VAL A 93 17.78 -6.47 5.00
CA VAL A 93 18.75 -6.04 3.99
C VAL A 93 18.62 -4.53 3.70
N LEU A 94 17.44 -3.92 3.83
CA LEU A 94 17.27 -2.46 3.72
C LEU A 94 18.06 -1.70 4.80
N LEU A 95 18.27 -2.29 5.98
CA LEU A 95 19.08 -1.71 7.05
C LEU A 95 20.58 -1.60 6.71
N LEU A 96 21.05 -2.33 5.68
CA LEU A 96 22.44 -2.25 5.22
C LEU A 96 22.72 -0.98 4.40
N ILE A 97 21.68 -0.24 3.99
CA ILE A 97 21.84 1.06 3.34
C ILE A 97 22.08 2.10 4.44
N PRO A 98 23.29 2.68 4.55
CA PRO A 98 23.58 3.64 5.61
C PRO A 98 22.75 4.90 5.40
N SER A 99 22.12 5.39 6.47
CA SER A 99 21.39 6.66 6.41
C SER A 99 22.40 7.79 6.18
N THR A 100 22.34 8.43 5.01
CA THR A 100 23.08 9.66 4.71
C THR A 100 22.57 10.75 5.66
N GLY A 101 23.36 11.05 6.69
CA GLY A 101 22.92 11.71 7.93
C GLY A 101 22.48 13.17 7.78
N VAL A 102 21.30 13.40 7.20
CA VAL A 102 20.56 14.66 7.30
C VAL A 102 19.64 14.56 8.53
N GLU A 103 20.24 14.52 9.71
CA GLU A 103 19.48 14.63 10.96
C GLU A 103 18.91 16.05 11.07
N THR A 104 17.58 16.16 10.95
CA THR A 104 16.87 17.37 11.38
C THR A 104 17.03 17.50 12.90
N GLN A 105 17.76 18.52 13.35
CA GLN A 105 17.98 18.84 14.76
C GLN A 105 16.69 18.81 15.57
N THR A 106 16.60 17.93 16.57
CA THR A 106 15.66 18.11 17.70
C THR A 106 16.18 17.45 18.97
N SER A 107 16.24 18.27 20.03
CA SER A 107 16.51 17.96 21.45
C SER A 107 17.69 17.03 21.78
N HIS A 108 18.73 17.63 22.36
CA HIS A 108 19.63 16.90 23.26
C HIS A 108 18.80 16.21 24.37
N CYS A 109 18.93 14.88 24.50
CA CYS A 109 18.49 14.18 25.71
C CYS A 109 19.35 14.69 26.88
N ASN A 110 18.81 15.60 27.69
CA ASN A 110 19.50 16.07 28.88
C ASN A 110 19.43 15.01 29.98
N ILE A 111 20.41 14.11 30.01
CA ILE A 111 20.51 13.05 31.02
C ILE A 111 20.94 13.67 32.36
N SER A 112 19.97 14.23 33.07
CA SER A 112 20.07 14.60 34.48
C SER A 112 18.74 14.31 35.16
N HIS A 113 18.79 13.54 36.26
CA HIS A 113 17.67 13.07 37.08
C HIS A 113 16.81 11.91 36.51
N SER A 114 17.37 10.70 36.58
CA SER A 114 16.59 9.47 36.86
C SER A 114 17.45 8.40 37.52
N SER A 115 17.99 8.72 38.70
CA SER A 115 18.51 7.73 39.66
C SER A 115 17.57 7.67 40.85
N VAL A 116 16.57 6.79 40.80
CA VAL A 116 15.73 6.47 41.96
C VAL A 116 16.55 5.58 42.89
N SER A 117 17.10 6.14 43.97
CA SER A 117 17.67 5.41 45.09
C SER A 117 16.69 5.42 46.27
N LEU A 118 16.03 4.29 46.50
CA LEU A 118 15.24 4.03 47.71
C LEU A 118 16.18 3.81 48.90
N THR A 119 16.34 4.82 49.76
CA THR A 119 16.82 4.64 51.15
C THR A 119 16.19 5.69 52.07
N GLU A 120 15.54 5.15 53.09
CA GLU A 120 15.05 5.67 54.38
C GLU A 120 15.45 7.08 54.85
N GLY A 121 14.51 7.72 55.57
CA GLY A 121 14.71 9.02 56.22
C GLY A 121 13.55 9.40 57.16
N LEU A 122 13.44 8.69 58.29
CA LEU A 122 12.56 9.06 59.41
C LEU A 122 13.30 10.00 60.38
N SER A 123 12.65 11.10 60.76
CA SER A 123 12.76 11.86 62.03
C SER A 123 14.03 11.72 62.91
N GLU A 124 14.83 12.80 63.00
CA GLU A 124 15.47 13.38 64.22
C GLU A 124 16.20 14.69 63.78
N TYR A 125 16.12 15.88 64.39
CA TYR A 125 16.07 16.36 65.78
C TYR A 125 17.44 16.36 66.51
N GLU A 126 18.28 17.39 66.27
CA GLU A 126 19.16 17.93 67.32
C GLU A 126 19.61 19.39 67.08
N HIS A 127 20.19 20.01 68.11
CA HIS A 127 20.28 21.47 68.36
C HIS A 127 21.74 22.02 68.42
N ALA A 128 21.84 23.35 68.60
CA ALA A 128 23.00 24.19 69.01
C ALA A 128 23.83 24.83 67.86
N LEU A 129 24.01 26.15 67.73
CA LEU A 129 24.38 27.26 68.66
C LEU A 129 25.88 27.22 69.05
N GLY A 130 26.72 28.24 68.83
CA GLY A 130 26.51 29.58 68.22
C GLY A 130 27.80 30.44 68.24
N SER A 131 27.66 31.78 68.34
CA SER A 131 28.72 32.84 68.38
C SER A 131 29.36 33.18 67.01
N VAL A 132 29.77 34.42 66.65
CA VAL A 132 29.90 35.73 67.34
C VAL A 132 29.42 36.89 66.44
N MET A 133 28.93 37.98 67.03
CA MET A 133 28.76 39.35 66.48
C MET A 133 29.29 40.34 67.57
N PRO A 134 29.79 41.57 67.28
CA PRO A 134 28.98 42.70 66.77
C PRO A 134 29.78 43.62 65.77
N THR A 135 29.37 44.81 65.28
CA THR A 135 28.55 45.90 65.89
C THR A 135 27.96 46.85 64.84
N THR A 136 26.66 47.20 65.01
CA THR A 136 25.92 48.46 64.72
C THR A 136 26.41 49.45 63.64
N SER A 137 25.56 50.08 62.83
CA SER A 137 24.20 50.61 63.11
C SER A 137 23.37 50.80 61.80
N VAL A 138 22.11 51.25 61.74
CA VAL A 138 21.21 51.85 62.76
C VAL A 138 19.73 51.39 62.61
N ARG A 139 18.74 52.30 62.64
CA ARG A 139 17.26 52.13 62.63
C ARG A 139 16.68 53.17 61.61
N ALA A 140 15.44 53.16 61.11
CA ALA A 140 14.20 52.47 61.48
C ALA A 140 13.14 52.52 60.34
N THR A 141 12.12 51.63 60.40
CA THR A 141 10.65 51.85 60.12
C THR A 141 10.14 52.49 58.81
N THR A 142 9.01 52.14 58.16
CA THR A 142 8.03 51.00 58.17
C THR A 142 7.03 51.23 56.99
N VAL A 143 6.43 50.17 56.42
CA VAL A 143 4.99 49.96 56.00
C VAL A 143 4.17 51.18 55.48
N SER A 144 3.41 51.20 54.37
CA SER A 144 2.49 50.23 53.69
C SER A 144 2.23 50.67 52.22
N VAL A 145 2.10 49.78 51.21
CA VAL A 145 0.88 49.08 50.72
C VAL A 145 -0.31 49.98 50.29
N ALA A 146 -0.61 50.02 48.98
CA ALA A 146 -1.96 50.05 48.40
C ALA A 146 -1.94 49.73 46.87
N GLN A 147 -2.91 48.93 46.40
CA GLN A 147 -3.25 48.71 44.96
C GLN A 147 -4.19 49.85 44.46
N MET A 148 -4.54 50.05 43.19
CA MET A 148 -5.31 49.15 42.30
C MET A 148 -5.76 49.89 41.01
N SER A 149 -6.19 49.16 39.96
CA SER A 149 -7.12 49.57 38.87
C SER A 149 -6.66 50.61 37.82
N SER A 150 -7.18 50.71 36.59
CA SER A 150 -7.83 49.74 35.66
C SER A 150 -8.22 50.45 34.34
N LEU A 151 -8.15 49.78 33.17
CA LEU A 151 -8.82 50.13 31.88
C LEU A 151 -8.46 51.52 31.26
N SER A 152 -8.63 51.82 29.96
CA SER A 152 -8.97 51.06 28.73
C SER A 152 -8.64 51.90 27.48
N GLU A 153 -8.18 51.23 26.40
CA GLU A 153 -8.58 51.40 24.98
C GLU A 153 -8.72 52.80 24.32
N ILE A 154 -8.12 52.98 23.12
CA ILE A 154 -8.62 53.73 21.91
C ILE A 154 -7.50 53.87 20.84
N THR A 155 -7.88 53.81 19.55
CA THR A 155 -7.08 54.12 18.32
C THR A 155 -7.82 55.23 17.53
N PRO A 156 -7.34 55.91 16.43
CA PRO A 156 -6.33 55.50 15.43
C PRO A 156 -5.50 56.66 14.74
N GLU A 157 -4.90 56.33 13.58
CA GLU A 157 -4.57 57.18 12.38
C GLU A 157 -3.38 58.20 12.31
N SER A 158 -2.35 57.78 11.54
CA SER A 158 -1.80 58.44 10.31
C SER A 158 -0.58 59.43 10.32
N ALA A 159 0.39 59.05 9.45
CA ALA A 159 1.22 59.86 8.51
C ALA A 159 2.53 60.61 8.90
N ALA A 160 3.49 60.55 7.94
CA ALA A 160 4.79 61.27 7.76
C ALA A 160 5.92 61.04 8.80
N VAL A 161 7.08 60.39 8.53
CA VAL A 161 8.15 60.49 7.48
C VAL A 161 9.28 61.51 7.80
N LEU A 162 10.44 61.00 8.28
CA LEU A 162 11.84 61.24 7.81
C LEU A 162 12.83 60.47 8.74
N VAL A 163 13.34 59.26 8.39
CA VAL A 163 14.54 58.93 7.59
C VAL A 163 15.91 59.35 8.18
N ASN A 164 16.62 58.37 8.77
CA ASN A 164 18.04 58.00 8.57
C ASN A 164 18.35 56.80 9.51
N GLN A 165 19.16 55.78 9.17
CA GLN A 165 20.06 55.58 8.04
C GLN A 165 20.17 54.07 7.70
N SER A 166 20.38 53.73 6.44
CA SER A 166 20.51 52.35 5.93
C SER A 166 21.95 51.98 5.57
N ILE A 167 22.30 50.69 5.65
CA ILE A 167 23.45 50.13 4.90
C ILE A 167 22.95 49.00 4.00
N THR A 168 23.07 49.20 2.69
CA THR A 168 22.94 48.16 1.65
C THR A 168 23.75 48.63 0.45
N TYR A 169 24.57 47.76 -0.14
CA TYR A 169 25.26 48.03 -1.41
C TYR A 169 24.76 47.07 -2.49
N THR A 170 24.66 47.57 -3.72
CA THR A 170 24.05 46.87 -4.86
C THR A 170 24.89 46.99 -6.14
N LEU A 171 24.75 45.96 -7.01
CA LEU A 171 24.97 45.93 -8.47
C LEU A 171 26.34 46.28 -9.10
N LYS A 172 26.79 45.41 -10.03
CA LYS A 172 26.85 45.74 -11.48
C LYS A 172 27.18 44.54 -12.40
N GLN A 173 26.95 44.72 -13.71
CA GLN A 173 27.35 43.84 -14.84
C GLN A 173 28.24 44.59 -15.86
N GLN A 174 29.03 43.82 -16.65
CA GLN A 174 29.59 44.12 -18.00
C GLN A 174 30.90 45.00 -18.12
N PRO A 175 31.58 45.13 -19.31
CA PRO A 175 32.86 44.51 -19.77
C PRO A 175 34.01 45.57 -20.06
N PRO A 176 35.04 45.46 -20.97
CA PRO A 176 35.58 44.37 -21.87
C PRO A 176 37.16 44.26 -22.00
N ASN A 177 37.65 43.49 -23.01
CA ASN A 177 39.00 43.47 -23.66
C ASN A 177 40.23 42.95 -22.84
N LYS A 178 41.33 42.40 -23.39
CA LYS A 178 41.80 41.72 -24.66
C LYS A 178 43.24 41.20 -24.35
N ASP A 179 43.81 40.09 -24.84
CA ASP A 179 44.25 39.79 -26.23
C ASP A 179 44.62 38.28 -26.47
N ILE A 180 44.26 37.79 -27.67
CA ILE A 180 45.04 37.05 -28.70
C ILE A 180 45.72 35.67 -28.42
N SER A 181 45.17 34.61 -29.04
CA SER A 181 45.77 33.72 -30.09
C SER A 181 44.75 32.60 -30.45
N GLU A 182 44.22 32.53 -31.68
CA GLU A 182 44.73 31.76 -32.85
C GLU A 182 44.67 30.22 -32.65
N TRP A 183 44.04 29.36 -33.48
CA TRP A 183 43.68 29.37 -34.92
C TRP A 183 42.25 28.85 -35.25
N SER A 184 41.86 28.92 -36.53
CA SER A 184 40.62 28.36 -37.08
C SER A 184 40.81 27.63 -38.44
N HIS A 185 39.83 26.78 -38.77
CA HIS A 185 39.52 26.17 -40.09
C HIS A 185 40.52 25.22 -40.79
N MET A 186 40.05 24.00 -41.09
CA MET A 186 39.66 23.65 -42.47
C MET A 186 38.78 22.39 -42.55
N ASN A 187 37.77 22.41 -43.43
CA ASN A 187 37.10 21.22 -43.96
C ASN A 187 37.77 20.82 -45.28
N ALA A 188 37.92 19.52 -45.55
CA ALA A 188 38.16 19.02 -46.90
C ALA A 188 37.45 17.68 -47.13
N SER A 189 36.68 17.63 -48.22
CA SER A 189 36.00 16.44 -48.74
C SER A 189 36.95 15.47 -49.43
N LEU A 190 36.57 14.19 -49.54
CA LEU A 190 36.72 13.45 -50.81
C LEU A 190 35.86 12.18 -50.86
N ALA A 191 35.06 12.06 -51.91
CA ALA A 191 34.45 10.81 -52.35
C ALA A 191 34.72 10.66 -53.86
N ARG A 192 35.30 9.52 -54.26
CA ARG A 192 35.25 9.06 -55.67
C ARG A 192 35.44 7.55 -55.75
N SER A 193 34.89 7.00 -56.81
CA SER A 193 34.63 5.59 -57.10
C SER A 193 35.59 4.96 -58.12
N SER A 194 35.51 3.63 -58.20
CA SER A 194 35.56 2.78 -59.42
C SER A 194 36.84 1.99 -59.72
N GLU A 195 36.58 0.83 -60.37
CA GLU A 195 37.49 -0.06 -61.12
C GLU A 195 38.61 -0.79 -60.33
N GLY A 196 39.06 -2.01 -60.70
CA GLY A 196 38.61 -2.92 -61.78
C GLY A 196 39.77 -3.77 -62.33
N GLY A 197 39.66 -5.11 -62.31
CA GLY A 197 40.67 -6.07 -62.86
C GLY A 197 41.05 -7.17 -61.85
N VAL A 198 41.08 -8.50 -62.06
CA VAL A 198 41.07 -9.47 -63.19
C VAL A 198 42.39 -10.29 -63.27
N ASN A 199 42.22 -11.62 -63.36
CA ASN A 199 43.13 -12.70 -63.83
C ASN A 199 44.06 -13.53 -62.88
N ASN A 200 43.61 -14.78 -62.67
CA ASN A 200 44.18 -16.08 -63.11
C ASN A 200 45.42 -16.79 -62.47
N GLY A 201 45.23 -18.11 -62.31
CA GLY A 201 46.25 -19.18 -62.12
C GLY A 201 45.69 -20.38 -61.31
N SER A 202 45.12 -21.45 -61.92
CA SER A 202 45.76 -22.76 -62.22
C SER A 202 46.41 -23.48 -61.01
N GLN A 203 46.26 -24.79 -60.73
CA GLN A 203 45.79 -25.96 -61.51
C GLN A 203 45.62 -27.21 -60.58
N HIS A 204 44.77 -28.20 -60.93
CA HIS A 204 44.77 -29.64 -60.50
C HIS A 204 44.72 -30.01 -58.98
N SER A 205 44.21 -31.16 -58.50
CA SER A 205 43.55 -32.35 -59.10
C SER A 205 42.77 -33.15 -58.03
N GLY A 206 41.74 -33.91 -58.46
CA GLY A 206 41.53 -35.30 -57.99
C GLY A 206 40.69 -35.62 -56.73
N SER A 207 39.66 -36.45 -56.96
CA SER A 207 39.03 -37.46 -56.07
C SER A 207 38.06 -37.04 -54.93
N ASP A 208 37.02 -37.87 -54.80
CA ASP A 208 35.91 -37.79 -53.86
C ASP A 208 36.28 -38.03 -52.38
N ILE A 209 35.46 -37.52 -51.46
CA ILE A 209 34.77 -38.29 -50.40
C ILE A 209 33.74 -37.39 -49.67
N SER A 210 32.67 -38.01 -49.19
CA SER A 210 31.44 -37.38 -48.68
C SER A 210 31.50 -36.73 -47.29
N HIS A 211 30.84 -35.57 -47.16
CA HIS A 211 30.31 -34.92 -45.94
C HIS A 211 31.28 -34.48 -44.81
N PRO A 212 31.12 -33.23 -44.32
CA PRO A 212 30.46 -33.10 -43.01
C PRO A 212 29.56 -31.85 -42.87
N ILE A 213 28.30 -31.91 -43.31
CA ILE A 213 27.33 -30.79 -43.14
C ILE A 213 26.71 -30.75 -41.71
N ARG A 214 26.90 -31.80 -40.89
CA ARG A 214 26.24 -31.91 -39.57
C ARG A 214 26.99 -31.24 -38.41
N MET A 215 28.32 -31.11 -38.50
CA MET A 215 29.14 -30.57 -37.40
C MET A 215 29.04 -29.03 -37.30
N VAL A 216 28.91 -28.34 -38.44
CA VAL A 216 28.82 -26.87 -38.50
C VAL A 216 27.57 -26.32 -37.80
N ARG A 217 26.42 -27.00 -37.89
CA ARG A 217 25.20 -26.58 -37.16
C ARG A 217 25.33 -26.71 -35.64
N SER A 218 26.06 -27.72 -35.15
CA SER A 218 26.25 -27.92 -33.70
C SER A 218 27.21 -26.88 -33.10
N LEU A 219 28.27 -26.52 -33.83
CA LEU A 219 29.19 -25.46 -33.41
C LEU A 219 28.51 -24.09 -33.47
N LYS A 220 27.80 -23.78 -34.56
CA LYS A 220 27.07 -22.52 -34.71
C LYS A 220 25.98 -22.33 -33.64
N SER A 221 25.26 -23.39 -33.28
CA SER A 221 24.30 -23.35 -32.16
C SER A 221 24.97 -23.05 -30.81
N GLY A 222 26.14 -23.61 -30.53
CA GLY A 222 26.89 -23.34 -29.29
C GLY A 222 27.61 -21.99 -29.29
N GLU A 223 27.90 -21.43 -30.46
CA GLU A 223 28.43 -20.07 -30.63
C GLU A 223 27.32 -19.03 -30.49
N GLU A 224 26.15 -19.22 -31.09
CA GLU A 224 24.98 -18.35 -30.93
C GLU A 224 24.52 -18.30 -29.46
N GLU A 225 24.48 -19.44 -28.75
CA GLU A 225 24.14 -19.48 -27.32
C GLU A 225 25.21 -18.81 -26.43
N LYS A 226 26.51 -18.93 -26.79
CA LYS A 226 27.60 -18.19 -26.11
C LYS A 226 27.58 -16.69 -26.43
N GLN A 227 27.26 -16.30 -27.65
CA GLN A 227 27.14 -14.91 -28.10
C GLN A 227 26.01 -14.24 -27.33
N GLN A 228 24.83 -14.86 -27.30
CA GLN A 228 23.65 -14.33 -26.60
C GLN A 228 23.84 -14.28 -25.07
N ARG A 229 24.60 -15.22 -24.49
CA ARG A 229 25.02 -15.16 -23.08
C ARG A 229 26.00 -14.01 -22.83
N ARG A 230 26.99 -13.81 -23.70
CA ARG A 230 27.93 -12.68 -23.63
C ARG A 230 27.23 -11.34 -23.82
N GLU A 231 26.27 -11.22 -24.74
CA GLU A 231 25.46 -10.01 -24.93
C GLU A 231 24.60 -9.71 -23.70
N LYS A 232 24.07 -10.74 -23.02
CA LYS A 232 23.32 -10.58 -21.77
C LYS A 232 24.22 -10.20 -20.60
N ASP A 233 25.40 -10.81 -20.49
CA ASP A 233 26.41 -10.48 -19.48
C ASP A 233 27.01 -9.08 -19.74
N GLN A 234 27.11 -8.68 -21.02
CA GLN A 234 27.54 -7.35 -21.45
C GLN A 234 26.46 -6.29 -21.17
N ALA A 235 25.20 -6.51 -21.55
CA ALA A 235 24.10 -5.62 -21.19
C ALA A 235 23.93 -5.48 -19.66
N HIS A 236 24.15 -6.55 -18.91
CA HIS A 236 24.16 -6.51 -17.43
C HIS A 236 25.35 -5.72 -16.88
N SER A 237 26.56 -5.87 -17.45
CA SER A 237 27.74 -5.11 -17.02
C SER A 237 27.75 -3.66 -17.51
N GLU A 238 27.11 -3.34 -18.63
CA GLU A 238 26.83 -1.98 -19.10
C GLU A 238 25.76 -1.29 -18.23
N PHE A 239 24.72 -2.02 -17.81
CA PHE A 239 23.75 -1.52 -16.82
C PHE A 239 24.40 -1.26 -15.45
N LEU A 240 25.20 -2.20 -14.94
CA LEU A 240 25.98 -2.02 -13.70
C LEU A 240 27.06 -0.93 -13.85
N GLY A 241 27.62 -0.74 -15.05
CA GLY A 241 28.53 0.33 -15.38
C GLY A 241 27.85 1.70 -15.39
N GLY A 242 26.65 1.79 -15.98
CA GLY A 242 25.82 2.99 -15.96
C GLY A 242 25.41 3.39 -14.55
N LEU A 243 25.06 2.42 -13.70
CA LEU A 243 24.82 2.61 -12.26
C LEU A 243 26.00 3.23 -11.50
N LYS A 244 27.24 3.03 -11.99
CA LYS A 244 28.48 3.54 -11.38
C LYS A 244 28.90 4.94 -11.88
N VAL A 245 28.36 5.40 -13.00
CA VAL A 245 28.65 6.72 -13.60
C VAL A 245 27.60 7.77 -13.19
N MET A 246 26.58 7.35 -12.44
CA MET A 246 25.43 8.16 -12.08
C MET A 246 25.62 8.89 -10.74
N ASP A 247 24.91 9.99 -10.55
CA ASP A 247 24.91 10.74 -9.30
C ASP A 247 24.43 9.89 -8.10
N VAL A 248 24.97 10.16 -6.90
CA VAL A 248 24.81 9.34 -5.69
C VAL A 248 23.33 9.20 -5.30
N GLN A 249 22.54 10.26 -5.44
CA GLN A 249 21.09 10.23 -5.16
C GLN A 249 20.35 9.26 -6.10
N HIS A 250 20.73 9.24 -7.37
CA HIS A 250 20.14 8.35 -8.36
C HIS A 250 20.60 6.90 -8.17
N GLN A 251 21.88 6.67 -7.85
CA GLN A 251 22.39 5.34 -7.50
C GLN A 251 21.63 4.76 -6.29
N LEU A 252 21.40 5.55 -5.24
CA LEU A 252 20.57 5.18 -4.09
C LEU A 252 19.12 4.89 -4.49
N PHE A 253 18.51 5.73 -5.34
CA PHE A 253 17.16 5.51 -5.85
C PHE A 253 17.00 4.16 -6.56
N PHE A 254 17.91 3.79 -7.49
CA PHE A 254 17.82 2.51 -8.18
C PHE A 254 18.11 1.31 -7.27
N MET A 255 19.02 1.45 -6.30
CA MET A 255 19.26 0.42 -5.26
C MET A 255 18.01 0.16 -4.42
N LEU A 256 17.35 1.23 -3.95
CA LEU A 256 16.09 1.15 -3.22
C LEU A 256 14.97 0.60 -4.10
N LEU A 257 14.88 1.00 -5.36
CA LEU A 257 13.87 0.50 -6.30
C LEU A 257 13.97 -1.01 -6.47
N ILE A 258 15.18 -1.54 -6.68
CA ILE A 258 15.41 -2.99 -6.78
C ILE A 258 15.04 -3.68 -5.47
N LEU A 259 15.49 -3.15 -4.32
CA LEU A 259 15.34 -3.82 -3.03
C LEU A 259 13.90 -3.77 -2.48
N VAL A 260 13.19 -2.67 -2.66
CA VAL A 260 11.74 -2.54 -2.37
C VAL A 260 10.92 -3.41 -3.31
N SER A 261 11.29 -3.49 -4.60
CA SER A 261 10.65 -4.42 -5.54
C SER A 261 10.84 -5.88 -5.13
N LEU A 262 12.05 -6.27 -4.70
CA LEU A 262 12.33 -7.61 -4.19
C LEU A 262 11.56 -7.92 -2.90
N TRP A 263 11.47 -6.96 -1.98
CA TRP A 263 10.66 -7.14 -0.76
C TRP A 263 9.18 -7.32 -1.10
N GLU A 264 8.60 -6.49 -1.98
CA GLU A 264 7.19 -6.62 -2.37
C GLU A 264 6.91 -7.96 -3.08
N LEU A 265 7.86 -8.46 -3.90
CA LEU A 265 7.78 -9.80 -4.50
C LEU A 265 7.73 -10.92 -3.45
N PHE A 266 8.27 -10.71 -2.25
CA PHE A 266 8.17 -11.66 -1.13
C PHE A 266 6.94 -11.40 -0.23
N ASP A 267 6.56 -10.15 0.02
CA ASP A 267 5.46 -9.79 0.93
C ASP A 267 4.08 -9.99 0.27
N ALA A 268 3.88 -9.50 -0.96
CA ALA A 268 2.58 -9.46 -1.63
C ALA A 268 1.85 -10.82 -1.78
N PRO A 269 2.54 -11.97 -2.02
CA PRO A 269 1.90 -13.28 -2.02
C PRO A 269 1.26 -13.68 -0.68
N LEU A 270 1.71 -13.14 0.46
CA LEU A 270 1.29 -13.58 1.80
C LEU A 270 -0.20 -13.34 2.02
N GLU A 271 -0.63 -12.09 1.88
CA GLU A 271 -2.03 -11.68 2.10
C GLU A 271 -2.98 -12.51 1.22
N TRP A 272 -2.70 -12.57 -0.08
CA TRP A 272 -3.52 -13.30 -1.04
C TRP A 272 -3.54 -14.81 -0.78
N THR A 273 -2.39 -15.46 -0.55
CA THR A 273 -2.34 -16.93 -0.35
C THR A 273 -2.99 -17.39 0.95
N VAL A 274 -2.83 -16.61 2.03
CA VAL A 274 -3.43 -16.87 3.34
C VAL A 274 -4.94 -16.73 3.26
N ASP A 275 -5.43 -15.58 2.81
CA ASP A 275 -6.85 -15.35 2.52
C ASP A 275 -7.41 -16.50 1.69
N ASP A 276 -6.72 -16.83 0.59
CA ASP A 276 -7.20 -17.77 -0.41
C ASP A 276 -7.35 -19.18 0.15
N GLY A 277 -6.43 -19.60 1.02
CA GLY A 277 -6.54 -20.85 1.76
C GLY A 277 -7.56 -20.84 2.88
N LEU A 278 -7.68 -19.73 3.63
CA LEU A 278 -8.63 -19.59 4.74
C LEU A 278 -10.08 -19.69 4.25
N TYR A 279 -10.46 -18.88 3.26
CA TYR A 279 -11.82 -18.90 2.74
C TYR A 279 -12.13 -20.23 2.03
N GLU A 280 -11.20 -20.86 1.32
CA GLU A 280 -11.45 -22.20 0.73
C GLU A 280 -11.60 -23.29 1.81
N TYR A 281 -10.99 -23.11 2.97
CA TYR A 281 -11.25 -23.96 4.13
C TYR A 281 -12.65 -23.68 4.71
N LEU A 282 -13.05 -22.42 4.86
CA LEU A 282 -14.36 -22.05 5.41
C LEU A 282 -15.53 -22.42 4.46
N ASP A 283 -15.34 -22.27 3.14
CA ASP A 283 -16.24 -22.75 2.06
C ASP A 283 -16.42 -24.29 2.14
N PHE A 284 -15.34 -25.03 2.40
CA PHE A 284 -15.39 -26.49 2.60
C PHE A 284 -16.09 -26.94 3.89
N VAL A 285 -16.07 -26.11 4.95
CA VAL A 285 -16.66 -26.43 6.27
C VAL A 285 -18.05 -25.79 6.44
N ASP A 286 -18.61 -25.19 5.39
CA ASP A 286 -19.91 -24.49 5.40
C ASP A 286 -19.98 -23.39 6.49
N ALA A 287 -18.90 -22.60 6.56
CA ALA A 287 -18.67 -21.57 7.58
C ALA A 287 -18.15 -20.25 6.98
N SER A 288 -18.42 -20.01 5.69
CA SER A 288 -17.99 -18.82 4.92
C SER A 288 -18.37 -17.49 5.57
N ASP A 289 -19.54 -17.41 6.21
CA ASP A 289 -20.05 -16.21 6.89
C ASP A 289 -19.09 -15.67 7.95
N ARG A 290 -18.28 -16.55 8.56
CA ARG A 290 -17.30 -16.15 9.58
C ARG A 290 -16.08 -15.46 8.99
N TYR A 291 -15.86 -15.52 7.67
CA TYR A 291 -14.72 -14.88 6.99
C TYR A 291 -14.68 -13.37 7.24
N GLY A 292 -15.83 -12.68 7.16
CA GLY A 292 -15.92 -11.24 7.41
C GLY A 292 -15.42 -10.81 8.79
N SER A 293 -15.51 -11.69 9.80
CA SER A 293 -15.00 -11.37 11.15
C SER A 293 -13.46 -11.24 11.22
N THR A 294 -12.73 -11.91 10.31
CA THR A 294 -11.25 -11.91 10.31
C THR A 294 -10.64 -10.60 9.84
N GLY A 295 -11.33 -9.84 8.98
CA GLY A 295 -10.89 -8.51 8.52
C GLY A 295 -10.80 -7.48 9.65
N VAL A 296 -11.70 -7.56 10.65
CA VAL A 296 -11.67 -6.67 11.83
C VAL A 296 -10.41 -6.92 12.68
N TRP A 297 -9.98 -8.18 12.81
CA TRP A 297 -8.72 -8.53 13.48
C TRP A 297 -7.49 -8.01 12.74
N GLY A 298 -7.54 -7.97 11.40
CA GLY A 298 -6.50 -7.31 10.59
C GLY A 298 -6.39 -5.81 10.88
N LEU A 299 -7.52 -5.09 10.89
CA LEU A 299 -7.55 -3.65 11.22
C LEU A 299 -7.08 -3.36 12.67
N LEU A 300 -7.46 -4.20 13.63
CA LEU A 300 -7.03 -4.07 15.02
C LEU A 300 -5.53 -4.35 15.19
N GLY A 301 -5.00 -5.34 14.46
CA GLY A 301 -3.57 -5.63 14.39
C GLY A 301 -2.80 -4.47 13.78
N ALA A 302 -3.28 -3.93 12.65
CA ALA A 302 -2.71 -2.76 12.00
C ALA A 302 -2.64 -1.53 12.93
N ALA A 303 -3.72 -1.25 13.67
CA ALA A 303 -3.75 -0.17 14.65
C ALA A 303 -2.73 -0.37 15.79
N CYS A 304 -2.62 -1.59 16.30
CA CYS A 304 -1.63 -1.96 17.31
C CYS A 304 -0.20 -1.79 16.79
N GLY A 305 0.07 -2.22 15.55
CA GLY A 305 1.39 -2.13 14.94
C GLY A 305 1.85 -0.69 14.70
N VAL A 306 1.02 0.16 14.11
CA VAL A 306 1.39 1.55 13.81
C VAL A 306 1.49 2.42 15.07
N GLY A 307 0.56 2.25 16.01
CA GLY A 307 0.59 2.98 17.29
C GLY A 307 1.72 2.50 18.19
N GLY A 308 1.93 1.19 18.25
CA GLY A 308 3.02 0.56 18.98
C GLY A 308 4.39 0.94 18.44
N ALA A 309 4.59 0.94 17.12
CA ALA A 309 5.85 1.36 16.50
C ALA A 309 6.15 2.84 16.77
N GLY A 310 5.19 3.74 16.56
CA GLY A 310 5.39 5.17 16.85
C GLY A 310 5.69 5.47 18.32
N LEU A 311 5.04 4.76 19.25
CA LEU A 311 5.32 4.85 20.68
C LEU A 311 6.70 4.27 21.03
N LEU A 312 7.08 3.15 20.40
CA LEU A 312 8.36 2.48 20.63
C LEU A 312 9.55 3.35 20.21
N VAL A 313 9.48 4.04 19.06
CA VAL A 313 10.54 4.99 18.66
C VAL A 313 10.69 6.10 19.69
N GLY A 314 9.59 6.75 20.08
CA GLY A 314 9.62 7.88 21.02
C GLY A 314 10.12 7.55 22.43
N HIS A 315 10.00 6.28 22.87
CA HIS A 315 10.61 5.84 24.14
C HIS A 315 12.07 5.42 24.01
N LEU A 316 12.48 4.87 22.85
CA LEU A 316 13.85 4.41 22.63
C LEU A 316 14.81 5.53 22.21
N ASP A 317 14.29 6.70 21.83
CA ASP A 317 15.03 7.89 21.41
C ASP A 317 16.21 8.26 22.33
N CYS A 318 16.06 8.21 23.66
CA CYS A 318 17.18 8.51 24.58
C CYS A 318 18.01 7.30 25.03
N PHE A 319 17.61 6.07 24.69
CA PHE A 319 18.35 4.84 25.06
C PHE A 319 19.22 4.30 23.92
N ILE A 320 18.84 4.53 22.66
CA ILE A 320 19.45 3.91 21.48
C ILE A 320 20.31 4.88 20.64
N ALA A 321 20.21 6.20 20.88
CA ALA A 321 20.86 7.27 20.11
C ALA A 321 22.40 7.22 20.00
N SER A 322 23.10 6.32 20.70
CA SER A 322 24.55 6.16 20.56
C SER A 322 24.97 5.32 19.35
N HIS A 323 24.12 4.44 18.80
CA HIS A 323 24.56 3.45 17.81
C HIS A 323 23.61 3.09 16.65
N THR A 324 22.31 3.42 16.67
CA THR A 324 21.43 3.15 15.50
C THR A 324 20.45 4.29 15.19
N PRO A 325 20.17 4.58 13.90
CA PRO A 325 19.23 5.63 13.52
C PRO A 325 17.78 5.23 13.80
N ARG A 326 16.94 6.22 14.15
CA ARG A 326 15.53 6.09 14.55
C ARG A 326 14.72 5.16 13.65
N SER A 327 14.85 5.34 12.34
CA SER A 327 14.10 4.61 11.33
C SER A 327 14.28 3.09 11.40
N ASN A 328 15.41 2.59 11.91
CA ASN A 328 15.70 1.16 11.98
C ASN A 328 14.74 0.40 12.91
N VAL A 329 14.14 1.07 13.90
CA VAL A 329 13.17 0.48 14.83
C VAL A 329 11.92 -0.04 14.08
N HIS A 330 11.51 0.61 13.00
CA HIS A 330 10.39 0.15 12.16
C HIS A 330 10.71 -1.17 11.42
N PHE A 331 11.95 -1.32 10.93
CA PHE A 331 12.38 -2.55 10.26
C PHE A 331 12.57 -3.70 11.25
N TYR A 332 13.14 -3.44 12.43
CA TYR A 332 13.26 -4.45 13.49
C TYR A 332 11.90 -4.90 14.02
N SER A 333 10.95 -3.98 14.24
CA SER A 333 9.60 -4.35 14.67
C SER A 333 8.84 -5.15 13.61
N TYR A 334 8.92 -4.79 12.31
CA TYR A 334 8.42 -5.63 11.21
C TYR A 334 9.04 -7.04 11.24
N ALA A 335 10.37 -7.15 11.33
CA ALA A 335 11.07 -8.43 11.32
C ALA A 335 10.68 -9.32 12.51
N VAL A 336 10.64 -8.77 13.73
CA VAL A 336 10.26 -9.51 14.95
C VAL A 336 8.81 -10.00 14.88
N LEU A 337 7.87 -9.15 14.45
CA LEU A 337 6.46 -9.53 14.33
C LEU A 337 6.23 -10.54 13.20
N THR A 338 6.97 -10.44 12.09
CA THR A 338 6.93 -11.40 10.99
C THR A 338 7.47 -12.77 11.41
N ILE A 339 8.55 -12.81 12.21
CA ILE A 339 9.07 -14.04 12.82
C ILE A 339 8.05 -14.62 13.82
N LEU A 340 7.40 -13.79 14.63
CA LEU A 340 6.34 -14.20 15.56
C LEU A 340 5.10 -14.77 14.85
N ALA A 341 4.85 -14.38 13.58
CA ALA A 341 3.80 -14.95 12.74
C ALA A 341 4.15 -16.35 12.17
N LEU A 342 5.43 -16.75 12.11
CA LEU A 342 5.85 -18.04 11.53
C LEU A 342 5.23 -19.28 12.22
N PRO A 343 5.18 -19.39 13.57
CA PRO A 343 4.51 -20.52 14.22
C PRO A 343 3.01 -20.57 13.86
N VAL A 344 2.34 -19.42 13.85
CA VAL A 344 0.91 -19.33 13.53
C VAL A 344 0.65 -19.73 12.07
N ALA A 345 1.53 -19.33 11.14
CA ALA A 345 1.50 -19.75 9.74
C ALA A 345 1.65 -21.26 9.56
N ALA A 346 2.48 -21.92 10.39
CA ALA A 346 2.65 -23.37 10.35
C ALA A 346 1.37 -24.12 10.78
N PHE A 347 0.63 -23.58 11.75
CA PHE A 347 -0.66 -24.13 12.22
C PHE A 347 -1.86 -23.71 11.35
N LEU A 348 -1.69 -22.85 10.36
CA LEU A 348 -2.79 -22.30 9.57
C LEU A 348 -3.61 -23.41 8.87
N PRO A 349 -4.95 -23.40 8.97
CA PRO A 349 -5.83 -24.43 8.43
C PRO A 349 -6.01 -24.29 6.90
N LEU A 350 -4.98 -24.66 6.16
CA LEU A 350 -4.95 -24.59 4.70
C LEU A 350 -5.50 -25.88 4.09
N TYR A 351 -6.73 -25.82 3.57
CA TYR A 351 -7.32 -26.88 2.73
C TYR A 351 -6.79 -26.78 1.29
N LEU A 352 -6.58 -27.94 0.65
CA LEU A 352 -6.17 -28.05 -0.75
C LEU A 352 -7.28 -28.72 -1.54
N ASN A 353 -8.24 -27.93 -2.03
CA ASN A 353 -9.23 -28.43 -2.98
C ASN A 353 -8.58 -28.61 -4.37
N LYS A 354 -8.55 -29.85 -4.87
CA LYS A 354 -7.94 -30.19 -6.17
C LYS A 354 -8.83 -29.86 -7.38
N LYS A 355 -10.07 -29.37 -7.20
CA LYS A 355 -11.12 -29.33 -8.24
C LYS A 355 -11.70 -27.96 -8.64
N ARG A 356 -11.16 -26.81 -8.22
CA ARG A 356 -11.74 -25.47 -8.52
C ARG A 356 -10.85 -24.61 -9.44
N ASP A 357 -11.17 -24.55 -10.73
CA ASP A 357 -10.47 -23.72 -11.74
C ASP A 357 -10.79 -22.23 -11.61
N ARG A 358 -10.02 -21.51 -10.78
CA ARG A 358 -10.30 -20.11 -10.44
C ARG A 358 -9.88 -19.07 -11.49
N SER A 359 -8.99 -19.40 -12.43
CA SER A 359 -8.60 -18.50 -13.53
C SER A 359 -9.81 -18.12 -14.39
N THR A 360 -10.66 -19.10 -14.72
CA THR A 360 -11.93 -18.86 -15.42
C THR A 360 -12.90 -18.00 -14.60
N GLY A 361 -12.86 -18.09 -13.27
CA GLY A 361 -13.70 -17.33 -12.34
C GLY A 361 -13.39 -15.83 -12.32
N LEU A 362 -12.10 -15.44 -12.37
CA LEU A 362 -11.72 -14.02 -12.45
C LEU A 362 -12.12 -13.39 -13.78
N ILE A 363 -11.92 -14.10 -14.90
CA ILE A 363 -12.32 -13.62 -16.23
C ILE A 363 -13.85 -13.47 -16.33
N LYS A 364 -14.62 -14.45 -15.81
CA LYS A 364 -16.08 -14.36 -15.71
C LYS A 364 -16.52 -13.17 -14.83
N ALA A 365 -15.87 -12.96 -13.69
CA ALA A 365 -16.17 -11.83 -12.81
C ALA A 365 -15.85 -10.46 -13.46
N LEU A 366 -14.78 -10.37 -14.26
CA LEU A 366 -14.47 -9.16 -15.02
C LEU A 366 -15.55 -8.84 -16.06
N HIS A 367 -15.98 -9.84 -16.84
CA HIS A 367 -17.10 -9.67 -17.78
C HIS A 367 -18.42 -9.32 -17.08
N LEU A 368 -18.67 -9.88 -15.89
CA LEU A 368 -19.85 -9.57 -15.08
C LEU A 368 -19.86 -8.11 -14.58
N VAL A 369 -18.70 -7.59 -14.14
CA VAL A 369 -18.54 -6.18 -13.74
C VAL A 369 -18.65 -5.24 -14.96
N GLN A 370 -18.09 -5.62 -16.12
CA GLN A 370 -18.21 -4.86 -17.36
C GLN A 370 -19.65 -4.84 -17.91
N GLY A 371 -20.41 -5.94 -17.76
CA GLY A 371 -21.77 -6.06 -18.26
C GLY A 371 -22.82 -5.25 -17.49
N ASN A 372 -22.54 -4.83 -16.25
CA ASN A 372 -23.47 -4.06 -15.43
C ASN A 372 -22.98 -2.60 -15.27
N PRO A 373 -23.69 -1.59 -15.80
CA PRO A 373 -23.23 -0.20 -15.76
C PRO A 373 -23.10 0.35 -14.33
N ARG A 374 -23.81 -0.21 -13.35
CA ARG A 374 -23.67 0.19 -11.93
C ARG A 374 -22.43 -0.40 -11.29
N ALA A 375 -22.07 -1.63 -11.65
CA ALA A 375 -20.81 -2.26 -11.23
C ALA A 375 -19.62 -1.49 -11.82
N LEU A 376 -19.69 -1.09 -13.10
CA LEU A 376 -18.67 -0.26 -13.73
C LEU A 376 -18.51 1.12 -13.07
N LEU A 377 -19.61 1.78 -12.67
CA LEU A 377 -19.54 3.02 -11.89
C LEU A 377 -18.94 2.81 -10.50
N CYS A 378 -19.23 1.67 -9.85
CA CYS A 378 -18.60 1.28 -8.58
C CYS A 378 -17.10 1.02 -8.77
N ALA A 379 -16.68 0.45 -9.91
CA ALA A 379 -15.29 0.20 -10.22
C ALA A 379 -14.54 1.52 -10.42
N ALA A 380 -15.16 2.49 -11.12
CA ALA A 380 -14.62 3.84 -11.26
C ALA A 380 -14.52 4.58 -9.90
N THR A 381 -15.49 4.44 -8.98
CA THR A 381 -15.31 4.94 -7.60
C THR A 381 -14.14 4.26 -6.89
N ALA A 382 -14.02 2.93 -7.00
CA ALA A 382 -12.97 2.19 -6.31
C ALA A 382 -11.58 2.61 -6.77
N PHE A 383 -11.41 2.80 -8.08
CA PHE A 383 -10.20 3.35 -8.67
C PHE A 383 -9.86 4.76 -8.11
N LEU A 384 -10.82 5.69 -8.14
CA LEU A 384 -10.61 7.07 -7.66
C LEU A 384 -10.38 7.16 -6.15
N VAL A 385 -11.02 6.28 -5.36
CA VAL A 385 -10.74 6.15 -3.92
C VAL A 385 -9.35 5.56 -3.68
N GLY A 386 -8.86 4.66 -4.53
CA GLY A 386 -7.48 4.19 -4.51
C GLY A 386 -6.45 5.30 -4.79
N VAL A 387 -6.72 6.14 -5.79
CA VAL A 387 -5.90 7.32 -6.12
C VAL A 387 -5.89 8.32 -4.96
N ALA A 388 -7.03 8.54 -4.30
CA ALA A 388 -7.10 9.40 -3.13
C ALA A 388 -6.47 8.77 -1.88
N GLY A 389 -6.63 7.46 -1.69
CA GLY A 389 -6.09 6.68 -0.58
C GLY A 389 -4.56 6.68 -0.58
N SER A 390 -3.94 6.37 -1.71
CA SER A 390 -2.47 6.48 -1.87
C SER A 390 -1.92 7.88 -1.58
N ALA A 391 -2.61 8.95 -2.01
CA ALA A 391 -2.19 10.31 -1.67
C ALA A 391 -2.19 10.56 -0.14
N VAL A 392 -3.10 9.94 0.61
CA VAL A 392 -3.11 9.96 2.08
C VAL A 392 -2.03 9.05 2.66
N ASP A 393 -1.97 7.78 2.23
CA ASP A 393 -1.06 6.77 2.79
C ASP A 393 0.42 7.11 2.52
N ASP A 394 0.75 7.71 1.36
CA ASP A 394 2.12 8.09 1.01
C ASP A 394 2.57 9.43 1.62
N PHE A 395 1.72 10.46 1.59
CA PHE A 395 2.12 11.86 1.85
C PHE A 395 1.49 12.51 3.10
N LEU A 396 0.53 11.87 3.79
CA LEU A 396 -0.03 12.44 5.03
C LEU A 396 1.05 12.61 6.11
N LEU A 397 1.94 11.63 6.27
CA LEU A 397 3.01 11.73 7.27
C LEU A 397 4.02 12.82 6.92
N TRP A 398 4.24 13.11 5.62
CA TRP A 398 5.07 14.24 5.20
C TRP A 398 4.44 15.58 5.65
N GLN A 399 3.13 15.75 5.43
CA GLN A 399 2.39 16.93 5.88
C GLN A 399 2.34 17.07 7.41
N MET A 400 2.36 15.95 8.16
CA MET A 400 2.51 15.97 9.62
C MET A 400 3.92 16.40 10.04
N GLN A 401 4.96 15.86 9.40
CA GLN A 401 6.36 16.18 9.69
C GLN A 401 6.66 17.67 9.43
N ASP A 402 6.15 18.20 8.31
CA ASP A 402 6.29 19.62 7.93
C ASP A 402 5.65 20.56 8.98
N ASN A 403 4.65 20.07 9.71
CA ASN A 403 3.93 20.78 10.77
C ASN A 403 4.47 20.46 12.19
N MET A 404 5.76 20.12 12.30
CA MET A 404 6.46 19.86 13.57
C MET A 404 5.87 18.70 14.41
N SER A 405 5.18 17.75 13.78
CA SER A 405 4.69 16.55 14.46
C SER A 405 5.83 15.57 14.74
N SER A 406 5.89 15.00 15.95
CA SER A 406 6.78 13.86 16.23
C SER A 406 6.16 12.52 15.76
N GLU A 407 7.00 11.50 15.65
CA GLU A 407 6.60 10.16 15.16
C GLU A 407 5.57 9.47 16.07
N VAL A 408 5.60 9.75 17.38
CA VAL A 408 4.57 9.30 18.34
C VAL A 408 3.18 9.82 17.97
N HIS A 409 3.08 11.12 17.63
CA HIS A 409 1.82 11.74 17.22
C HIS A 409 1.31 11.14 15.89
N MET A 410 2.21 10.90 14.94
CA MET A 410 1.91 10.24 13.67
C MET A 410 1.31 8.84 13.91
N GLY A 411 2.01 8.00 14.68
CA GLY A 411 1.60 6.64 15.01
C GLY A 411 0.25 6.59 15.73
N ILE A 412 0.03 7.42 16.75
CA ILE A 412 -1.26 7.53 17.46
C ILE A 412 -2.37 7.97 16.52
N SER A 413 -2.13 8.95 15.65
CA SER A 413 -3.15 9.44 14.71
C SER A 413 -3.60 8.37 13.72
N LEU A 414 -2.68 7.57 13.20
CA LEU A 414 -2.96 6.51 12.23
C LEU A 414 -3.57 5.27 12.91
N ALA A 415 -3.15 4.95 14.13
CA ALA A 415 -3.81 3.93 14.96
C ALA A 415 -5.28 4.29 15.22
N LEU A 416 -5.56 5.55 15.58
CA LEU A 416 -6.92 6.06 15.78
C LEU A 416 -7.77 5.98 14.50
N ALA A 417 -7.16 6.24 13.34
CA ALA A 417 -7.81 6.07 12.04
C ALA A 417 -8.26 4.62 11.83
N LEU A 418 -7.35 3.65 12.01
CA LEU A 418 -7.62 2.23 11.80
C LEU A 418 -8.65 1.68 12.80
N LEU A 419 -8.59 2.09 14.08
CA LEU A 419 -9.62 1.79 15.09
C LEU A 419 -10.99 2.36 14.69
N SER A 420 -11.05 3.59 14.18
CA SER A 420 -12.31 4.19 13.73
C SER A 420 -12.91 3.43 12.53
N ARG A 421 -12.09 3.00 11.57
CA ARG A 421 -12.52 2.18 10.42
C ARG A 421 -13.06 0.83 10.89
N ALA A 422 -12.42 0.19 11.87
CA ALA A 422 -12.86 -1.06 12.47
C ALA A 422 -14.21 -0.97 13.21
N ALA A 423 -14.65 0.23 13.61
CA ALA A 423 -15.95 0.46 14.24
C ALA A 423 -17.11 0.51 13.22
N PHE A 424 -16.87 0.84 11.94
CA PHE A 424 -17.95 1.03 10.96
C PHE A 424 -18.90 -0.18 10.81
N PRO A 425 -18.43 -1.44 10.80
CA PRO A 425 -19.32 -2.61 10.76
C PRO A 425 -20.38 -2.63 11.87
N LEU A 426 -20.09 -2.09 13.05
CA LEU A 426 -21.06 -1.99 14.17
C LEU A 426 -22.15 -0.94 13.89
N LEU A 427 -21.80 0.16 13.22
CA LEU A 427 -22.74 1.21 12.81
C LEU A 427 -23.54 0.83 11.55
N SER A 428 -23.03 -0.11 10.73
CA SER A 428 -23.62 -0.49 9.45
C SER A 428 -25.10 -0.92 9.54
N GLY A 429 -25.51 -1.58 10.63
CA GLY A 429 -26.90 -1.98 10.89
C GLY A 429 -27.88 -0.82 11.15
N HIS A 430 -27.36 0.38 11.46
CA HIS A 430 -28.15 1.62 11.53
C HIS A 430 -28.11 2.36 10.19
N VAL A 431 -26.93 2.47 9.57
CA VAL A 431 -26.74 3.16 8.29
C VAL A 431 -27.56 2.51 7.16
N SER A 432 -27.57 1.18 7.09
CA SER A 432 -28.33 0.40 6.09
C SER A 432 -29.85 0.55 6.19
N LYS A 433 -30.39 0.91 7.36
CA LYS A 433 -31.82 1.23 7.53
C LYS A 433 -32.20 2.60 6.97
N LEU A 434 -31.24 3.53 6.92
CA LEU A 434 -31.47 4.93 6.57
C LEU A 434 -31.01 5.27 5.14
N LEU A 435 -29.95 4.62 4.64
CA LEU A 435 -29.36 4.88 3.33
C LEU A 435 -29.18 3.59 2.51
N SER A 436 -29.59 3.65 1.24
CA SER A 436 -29.29 2.61 0.25
C SER A 436 -27.77 2.50 0.00
N PRO A 437 -27.21 1.32 -0.32
CA PRO A 437 -25.76 1.10 -0.47
C PRO A 437 -25.05 2.13 -1.38
N GLY A 438 -25.61 2.43 -2.55
CA GLY A 438 -25.04 3.43 -3.46
C GLY A 438 -25.00 4.87 -2.92
N ARG A 439 -25.87 5.23 -1.96
CA ARG A 439 -25.81 6.51 -1.23
C ARG A 439 -24.76 6.50 -0.12
N VAL A 440 -24.51 5.33 0.50
CA VAL A 440 -23.41 5.17 1.46
C VAL A 440 -22.06 5.29 0.76
N LEU A 441 -21.93 4.70 -0.44
CA LEU A 441 -20.74 4.86 -1.30
C LEU A 441 -20.48 6.33 -1.68
N LEU A 442 -21.53 7.05 -2.09
CA LEU A 442 -21.45 8.49 -2.38
C LEU A 442 -21.11 9.32 -1.13
N GLY A 443 -21.73 9.00 0.01
CA GLY A 443 -21.46 9.68 1.28
C GLY A 443 -20.01 9.50 1.73
N GLY A 444 -19.48 8.27 1.68
CA GLY A 444 -18.10 7.99 2.08
C GLY A 444 -17.05 8.59 1.14
N THR A 445 -17.33 8.64 -0.17
CA THR A 445 -16.45 9.31 -1.14
C THR A 445 -16.44 10.84 -0.97
N ALA A 446 -17.61 11.45 -0.70
CA ALA A 446 -17.69 12.88 -0.37
C ALA A 446 -17.00 13.20 0.97
N TRP A 447 -17.13 12.32 1.97
CA TRP A 447 -16.47 12.47 3.26
C TRP A 447 -14.94 12.33 3.15
N LEU A 448 -14.46 11.42 2.30
CA LEU A 448 -13.03 11.31 1.98
C LEU A 448 -12.50 12.60 1.33
N ALA A 449 -13.29 13.23 0.44
CA ALA A 449 -12.91 14.50 -0.17
C ALA A 449 -12.80 15.63 0.87
N LEU A 450 -13.75 15.71 1.81
CA LEU A 450 -13.71 16.66 2.92
C LEU A 450 -12.50 16.40 3.84
N GLN A 451 -12.18 15.14 4.11
CA GLN A 451 -11.01 14.74 4.90
C GLN A 451 -9.69 15.13 4.21
N CYS A 452 -9.58 14.94 2.89
CA CYS A 452 -8.43 15.41 2.10
C CYS A 452 -8.33 16.94 2.13
N LEU A 453 -9.44 17.66 1.97
CA LEU A 453 -9.46 19.12 2.06
C LEU A 453 -8.98 19.59 3.44
N TYR A 454 -9.41 18.94 4.52
CA TYR A 454 -8.96 19.22 5.88
C TYR A 454 -7.44 19.00 6.05
N TYR A 455 -6.88 17.92 5.48
CA TYR A 455 -5.44 17.66 5.54
C TYR A 455 -4.59 18.76 4.88
N SER A 456 -5.12 19.49 3.89
CA SER A 456 -4.45 20.65 3.31
C SER A 456 -4.28 21.84 4.29
N PHE A 457 -4.99 21.87 5.41
CA PHE A 457 -4.98 22.97 6.38
C PHE A 457 -4.54 22.53 7.78
N LEU A 458 -3.80 21.43 7.90
CA LEU A 458 -3.21 21.01 9.17
C LEU A 458 -2.31 22.13 9.73
N TRP A 459 -2.65 22.62 10.92
CA TRP A 459 -1.98 23.75 11.58
C TRP A 459 -1.09 23.33 12.77
N GLY A 460 -1.02 22.04 13.11
CA GLY A 460 -0.17 21.54 14.19
C GLY A 460 -0.30 20.03 14.45
N PRO A 461 0.50 19.46 15.37
CA PRO A 461 0.65 18.01 15.53
C PRO A 461 -0.64 17.26 15.83
N TRP A 462 -1.48 17.81 16.72
CA TRP A 462 -2.75 17.19 17.12
C TRP A 462 -3.91 17.47 16.15
N ALA A 463 -3.75 18.39 15.19
CA ALA A 463 -4.81 18.79 14.27
C ALA A 463 -5.31 17.62 13.41
N ALA A 464 -4.50 16.58 13.19
CA ALA A 464 -4.94 15.43 12.41
C ALA A 464 -5.95 14.51 13.12
N LEU A 465 -6.02 14.49 14.46
CA LEU A 465 -6.84 13.51 15.19
C LEU A 465 -8.34 13.54 14.82
N PRO A 466 -9.02 14.71 14.73
CA PRO A 466 -10.44 14.74 14.37
C PRO A 466 -10.71 14.15 12.99
N ALA A 467 -9.85 14.46 12.01
CA ALA A 467 -9.95 13.90 10.66
C ALA A 467 -9.72 12.38 10.63
N GLN A 468 -8.86 11.85 11.50
CA GLN A 468 -8.61 10.41 11.61
C GLN A 468 -9.80 9.66 12.23
N VAL A 469 -10.42 10.17 13.29
CA VAL A 469 -11.66 9.60 13.88
C VAL A 469 -12.79 9.55 12.84
N LEU A 470 -12.86 10.60 12.01
CA LEU A 470 -13.81 10.71 10.91
C LEU A 470 -13.55 9.72 9.76
N SER A 471 -12.41 9.00 9.74
CA SER A 471 -12.11 8.01 8.69
C SER A 471 -12.97 6.74 8.74
N CYS A 472 -13.71 6.53 9.85
CA CYS A 472 -14.84 5.61 9.94
C CYS A 472 -15.86 5.85 8.82
N PHE A 473 -16.26 7.11 8.61
CA PHE A 473 -17.28 7.49 7.63
C PHE A 473 -16.76 7.64 6.20
N SER A 474 -15.44 7.72 5.98
CA SER A 474 -14.85 7.72 4.64
C SER A 474 -14.46 6.30 4.21
N MET A 475 -13.26 5.84 4.60
CA MET A 475 -12.68 4.57 4.19
C MET A 475 -13.45 3.37 4.75
N GLY A 476 -13.94 3.44 5.99
CA GLY A 476 -14.78 2.38 6.58
C GLY A 476 -16.11 2.20 5.84
N ALA A 477 -16.83 3.30 5.60
CA ALA A 477 -18.09 3.29 4.84
C ALA A 477 -17.90 2.87 3.37
N TYR A 478 -16.81 3.30 2.74
CA TYR A 478 -16.44 2.91 1.38
C TYR A 478 -16.27 1.38 1.26
N TRP A 479 -15.43 0.76 2.09
CA TRP A 479 -15.17 -0.69 2.02
C TRP A 479 -16.43 -1.52 2.26
N TRP A 480 -17.26 -1.12 3.22
CA TRP A 480 -18.55 -1.75 3.46
C TRP A 480 -19.49 -1.62 2.25
N ALA A 481 -19.60 -0.42 1.66
CA ALA A 481 -20.47 -0.19 0.50
C ALA A 481 -20.00 -0.95 -0.74
N VAL A 482 -18.68 -1.07 -0.95
CA VAL A 482 -18.09 -1.92 -2.00
C VAL A 482 -18.42 -3.39 -1.75
N GLN A 483 -18.30 -3.90 -0.52
CA GLN A 483 -18.64 -5.29 -0.20
C GLN A 483 -20.12 -5.59 -0.53
N VAL A 484 -21.06 -4.77 -0.05
CA VAL A 484 -22.50 -4.95 -0.37
C VAL A 484 -22.75 -4.87 -1.88
N GLN A 485 -22.04 -3.98 -2.59
CA GLN A 485 -22.16 -3.87 -4.05
C GLN A 485 -21.53 -5.07 -4.80
N CYS A 486 -20.55 -5.77 -4.22
CA CYS A 486 -20.03 -7.04 -4.75
C CYS A 486 -21.08 -8.14 -4.62
N GLU A 487 -21.71 -8.27 -3.46
CA GLU A 487 -22.78 -9.24 -3.18
C GLU A 487 -23.99 -9.02 -4.10
N ASP A 488 -24.38 -7.76 -4.35
CA ASP A 488 -25.47 -7.39 -5.29
C ASP A 488 -25.16 -7.68 -6.78
N VAL A 489 -23.88 -7.79 -7.16
CA VAL A 489 -23.43 -7.96 -8.57
C VAL A 489 -23.06 -9.40 -8.88
N ALA A 490 -22.58 -10.15 -7.89
CA ALA A 490 -22.01 -11.47 -8.10
C ALA A 490 -23.06 -12.56 -8.32
N THR A 491 -22.77 -13.47 -9.24
CA THR A 491 -23.47 -14.76 -9.31
C THR A 491 -22.91 -15.72 -8.25
N PRO A 492 -23.69 -16.69 -7.74
CA PRO A 492 -23.23 -17.62 -6.70
C PRO A 492 -21.89 -18.28 -7.06
N GLY A 493 -20.92 -18.19 -6.14
CA GLY A 493 -19.55 -18.70 -6.35
C GLY A 493 -18.62 -17.77 -7.13
N THR A 494 -19.06 -16.57 -7.55
CA THR A 494 -18.19 -15.52 -8.13
C THR A 494 -17.94 -14.34 -7.21
N GLU A 495 -18.68 -14.20 -6.10
CA GLU A 495 -18.60 -13.10 -5.11
C GLU A 495 -17.17 -12.69 -4.79
N ARG A 496 -16.34 -13.68 -4.46
CA ARG A 496 -14.94 -13.46 -4.12
C ARG A 496 -14.10 -12.96 -5.29
N SER A 497 -14.36 -13.47 -6.50
CA SER A 497 -13.64 -13.03 -7.70
C SER A 497 -13.99 -11.59 -8.04
N VAL A 498 -15.26 -11.19 -7.84
CA VAL A 498 -15.73 -9.80 -7.97
C VAL A 498 -15.08 -8.91 -6.90
N SER A 499 -15.12 -9.31 -5.63
CA SER A 499 -14.49 -8.59 -4.51
C SER A 499 -12.98 -8.35 -4.73
N ARG A 500 -12.24 -9.36 -5.20
CA ARG A 500 -10.81 -9.22 -5.56
C ARG A 500 -10.57 -8.22 -6.69
N ILE A 501 -11.47 -8.10 -7.68
CA ILE A 501 -11.34 -7.10 -8.75
C ILE A 501 -11.46 -5.69 -8.18
N TYR A 502 -12.45 -5.42 -7.33
CA TYR A 502 -12.58 -4.10 -6.68
C TYR A 502 -11.40 -3.81 -5.74
N GLN A 503 -11.00 -4.79 -4.92
CA GLN A 503 -9.85 -4.64 -4.01
C GLN A 503 -8.58 -4.27 -4.78
N SER A 504 -8.28 -4.99 -5.86
CA SER A 504 -7.06 -4.76 -6.65
C SER A 504 -7.13 -3.47 -7.48
N LEU A 505 -8.33 -3.08 -7.95
CA LEU A 505 -8.54 -1.82 -8.62
C LEU A 505 -8.32 -0.60 -7.71
N SER A 506 -8.66 -0.69 -6.42
CA SER A 506 -8.40 0.39 -5.45
C SER A 506 -7.01 0.32 -4.82
N MET A 507 -6.61 -0.83 -4.28
CA MET A 507 -5.40 -0.99 -3.46
C MET A 507 -4.12 -1.16 -4.28
N ASP A 508 -4.20 -1.65 -5.53
CA ASP A 508 -3.02 -1.83 -6.36
C ASP A 508 -3.00 -0.85 -7.55
N LEU A 509 -4.00 -0.86 -8.43
CA LEU A 509 -3.98 -0.04 -9.65
C LEU A 509 -4.25 1.45 -9.39
N GLY A 510 -5.30 1.75 -8.61
CA GLY A 510 -5.63 3.11 -8.18
C GLY A 510 -4.55 3.70 -7.29
N ALA A 511 -4.10 2.93 -6.29
CA ALA A 511 -3.00 3.33 -5.42
C ALA A 511 -1.70 3.58 -6.20
N GLY A 512 -1.29 2.65 -7.08
CA GLY A 512 -0.06 2.80 -7.85
C GLY A 512 -0.04 4.04 -8.75
N LEU A 513 -1.13 4.31 -9.48
CA LEU A 513 -1.24 5.52 -10.29
C LEU A 513 -1.35 6.81 -9.44
N GLY A 514 -1.98 6.73 -8.27
CA GLY A 514 -2.04 7.83 -7.30
C GLY A 514 -0.68 8.17 -6.68
N SER A 515 0.12 7.19 -6.29
CA SER A 515 1.51 7.37 -5.84
C SER A 515 2.37 8.05 -6.90
N LEU A 516 2.29 7.60 -8.16
CA LEU A 516 3.05 8.16 -9.28
C LEU A 516 2.68 9.62 -9.56
N ALA A 517 1.39 9.91 -9.71
CA ALA A 517 0.91 11.27 -9.94
C ALA A 517 1.16 12.17 -8.72
N GLY A 518 0.93 11.64 -7.52
CA GLY A 518 1.13 12.32 -6.25
C GLY A 518 2.56 12.78 -6.05
N GLY A 519 3.54 11.90 -6.26
CA GLY A 519 4.96 12.25 -6.15
C GLY A 519 5.38 13.38 -7.09
N PHE A 520 4.88 13.40 -8.33
CA PHE A 520 5.14 14.48 -9.27
C PHE A 520 4.47 15.80 -8.86
N ILE A 521 3.21 15.76 -8.43
CA ILE A 521 2.47 16.95 -7.95
C ILE A 521 3.16 17.54 -6.70
N VAL A 522 3.54 16.71 -5.73
CA VAL A 522 4.25 17.14 -4.52
C VAL A 522 5.60 17.76 -4.87
N HIS A 523 6.34 17.17 -5.81
CA HIS A 523 7.63 17.70 -6.24
C HIS A 523 7.54 19.08 -6.89
N ARG A 524 6.45 19.38 -7.63
CA ARG A 524 6.29 20.66 -8.32
C ARG A 524 5.53 21.72 -7.52
N PHE A 525 4.54 21.33 -6.72
CA PHE A 525 3.57 22.22 -6.08
C PHE A 525 3.39 22.02 -4.57
N GLY A 526 4.05 21.03 -3.97
CA GLY A 526 3.97 20.72 -2.53
C GLY A 526 2.75 19.90 -2.12
N VAL A 527 2.79 19.40 -0.88
CA VAL A 527 1.81 18.42 -0.35
C VAL A 527 0.41 19.00 -0.20
N SER A 528 0.28 20.26 0.21
CA SER A 528 -1.04 20.90 0.39
C SER A 528 -1.81 21.05 -0.94
N VAL A 529 -1.10 21.24 -2.07
CA VAL A 529 -1.74 21.30 -3.40
C VAL A 529 -2.21 19.92 -3.86
N LEU A 530 -1.47 18.85 -3.55
CA LEU A 530 -1.92 17.47 -3.80
C LEU A 530 -3.26 17.21 -3.11
N PHE A 531 -3.38 17.50 -1.81
CA PHE A 531 -4.61 17.27 -1.05
C PHE A 531 -5.80 18.08 -1.57
N ARG A 532 -5.59 19.34 -1.99
CA ARG A 532 -6.63 20.16 -2.65
C ARG A 532 -7.06 19.57 -4.00
N GLY A 533 -6.10 19.12 -4.81
CA GLY A 533 -6.36 18.49 -6.12
C GLY A 533 -7.18 17.21 -5.99
N VAL A 534 -6.81 16.33 -5.05
CA VAL A 534 -7.55 15.10 -4.73
C VAL A 534 -8.96 15.40 -4.23
N ALA A 535 -9.12 16.39 -3.34
CA ALA A 535 -10.44 16.81 -2.85
C ALA A 535 -11.34 17.32 -3.99
N VAL A 536 -10.81 18.15 -4.89
CA VAL A 536 -11.57 18.65 -6.06
C VAL A 536 -11.95 17.51 -7.01
N LEU A 537 -11.01 16.58 -7.30
CA LEU A 537 -11.27 15.41 -8.13
C LEU A 537 -12.41 14.54 -7.57
N LEU A 538 -12.37 14.25 -6.26
CA LEU A 538 -13.41 13.46 -5.60
C LEU A 538 -14.76 14.20 -5.53
N LEU A 539 -14.78 15.51 -5.25
CA LEU A 539 -16.02 16.29 -5.23
C LEU A 539 -16.67 16.36 -6.62
N LEU A 540 -15.88 16.60 -7.67
CA LEU A 540 -16.38 16.54 -9.05
C LEU A 540 -16.96 15.16 -9.36
N TRP A 541 -16.26 14.08 -9.00
CA TRP A 541 -16.77 12.72 -9.17
C TRP A 541 -18.08 12.47 -8.38
N CYS A 542 -18.20 12.98 -7.15
CA CYS A 542 -19.42 12.91 -6.35
C CYS A 542 -20.60 13.66 -6.99
N MET A 543 -20.34 14.72 -7.78
CA MET A 543 -21.38 15.41 -8.55
C MET A 543 -21.76 14.64 -9.83
N PHE A 544 -20.78 14.04 -10.52
CA PHE A 544 -21.05 13.28 -11.75
C PHE A 544 -21.69 11.90 -11.49
N LEU A 545 -21.34 11.22 -10.40
CA LEU A 545 -21.81 9.85 -10.14
C LEU A 545 -23.35 9.73 -10.04
N PRO A 546 -24.10 10.60 -9.33
CA PRO A 546 -25.56 10.61 -9.36
C PRO A 546 -26.13 10.84 -10.77
N LEU A 547 -25.54 11.76 -11.55
CA LEU A 547 -25.97 12.05 -12.93
C LEU A 547 -25.80 10.83 -13.85
N LEU A 548 -24.69 10.11 -13.71
CA LEU A 548 -24.43 8.87 -14.42
C LEU A 548 -25.35 7.73 -13.95
N GLN A 549 -25.64 7.64 -12.64
CA GLN A 549 -26.59 6.66 -12.08
C GLN A 549 -28.05 6.90 -12.48
N LEU A 550 -28.45 8.17 -12.71
CA LEU A 550 -29.77 8.52 -13.27
C LEU A 550 -29.91 8.04 -14.71
N LYS A 551 -28.82 8.11 -15.50
CA LYS A 551 -28.77 7.66 -16.89
C LYS A 551 -28.63 6.13 -17.04
N ALA A 552 -28.16 5.44 -16.01
CA ALA A 552 -28.05 3.98 -15.98
C ALA A 552 -29.41 3.32 -15.63
N PRO A 553 -29.96 2.43 -16.48
CA PRO A 553 -31.25 1.82 -16.23
C PRO A 553 -31.29 1.06 -14.89
N ARG A 554 -32.40 1.20 -14.16
CA ARG A 554 -32.67 0.38 -12.97
C ARG A 554 -32.95 -1.04 -13.43
N GLN A 555 -31.94 -1.91 -13.34
CA GLN A 555 -32.14 -3.35 -13.47
C GLN A 555 -33.10 -3.79 -12.35
N ARG A 556 -34.30 -4.23 -12.75
CA ARG A 556 -35.37 -4.60 -11.83
C ARG A 556 -34.91 -5.86 -11.10
N ARG A 557 -34.75 -5.83 -9.76
CA ARG A 557 -34.49 -7.06 -8.99
C ARG A 557 -35.59 -8.06 -9.33
N ILE A 558 -35.22 -9.17 -9.95
CA ILE A 558 -36.10 -10.33 -10.10
C ILE A 558 -36.28 -10.84 -8.68
N ASN A 559 -37.49 -10.67 -8.14
CA ASN A 559 -37.77 -11.05 -6.77
C ASN A 559 -38.04 -12.56 -6.77
N TYR A 560 -36.99 -13.37 -6.61
CA TYR A 560 -37.08 -14.83 -6.72
C TYR A 560 -38.10 -15.43 -5.76
N SER A 561 -38.31 -14.83 -4.57
CA SER A 561 -39.41 -15.20 -3.67
C SER A 561 -40.80 -15.01 -4.28
N ARG A 562 -40.97 -14.11 -5.26
CA ARG A 562 -42.22 -13.88 -5.98
C ARG A 562 -42.37 -14.78 -7.20
N LEU A 563 -41.28 -15.33 -7.75
CA LEU A 563 -41.33 -16.42 -8.73
C LEU A 563 -41.67 -17.74 -8.03
N LEU A 564 -40.92 -18.09 -6.98
CA LEU A 564 -41.18 -19.25 -6.14
C LEU A 564 -42.59 -19.21 -5.51
N ALA A 565 -43.07 -18.03 -5.08
CA ALA A 565 -44.44 -17.89 -4.60
C ALA A 565 -45.49 -17.98 -5.73
N ALA A 566 -45.18 -17.52 -6.95
CA ALA A 566 -46.07 -17.65 -8.10
C ALA A 566 -46.25 -19.13 -8.47
N ASP A 567 -45.16 -19.89 -8.59
CA ASP A 567 -45.17 -21.34 -8.83
C ASP A 567 -46.01 -22.07 -7.76
N THR A 568 -45.86 -21.70 -6.48
CA THR A 568 -46.70 -22.29 -5.41
C THR A 568 -48.15 -21.81 -5.37
N SER A 569 -48.49 -20.72 -6.09
CA SER A 569 -49.85 -20.16 -6.12
C SER A 569 -50.67 -20.58 -7.34
N GLU A 570 -50.01 -20.96 -8.44
CA GLU A 570 -50.67 -21.53 -9.62
C GLU A 570 -50.80 -23.07 -9.53
N GLY A 571 -50.09 -23.72 -8.59
CA GLY A 571 -50.21 -25.15 -8.26
C GLY A 571 -51.53 -25.60 -7.61
N SER A 572 -52.65 -24.91 -7.87
CA SER A 572 -53.98 -25.24 -7.34
C SER A 572 -55.10 -25.08 -8.37
N GLU A 573 -54.89 -25.51 -9.62
CA GLU A 573 -55.94 -26.19 -10.41
C GLU A 573 -55.35 -26.86 -11.68
N SER A 574 -55.43 -28.21 -11.75
CA SER A 574 -55.47 -28.99 -13.00
C SER A 574 -54.20 -29.16 -13.88
N GLU A 575 -53.03 -29.51 -13.33
CA GLU A 575 -51.93 -30.12 -14.12
C GLU A 575 -51.36 -31.40 -13.47
N SER A 576 -51.87 -32.58 -13.85
CA SER A 576 -51.35 -33.90 -13.42
C SER A 576 -50.68 -34.73 -14.52
N ASP A 577 -50.95 -34.39 -15.79
CA ASP A 577 -50.68 -35.31 -16.91
C ASP A 577 -49.54 -34.81 -17.81
N GLN A 578 -49.26 -33.50 -17.86
CA GLN A 578 -48.24 -32.92 -18.73
C GLN A 578 -46.85 -32.85 -18.10
N GLU A 579 -46.74 -32.76 -16.75
CA GLU A 579 -45.44 -32.80 -16.06
C GLU A 579 -44.83 -34.20 -15.97
N ARG A 580 -45.63 -35.26 -16.00
CA ARG A 580 -45.10 -36.63 -16.08
C ARG A 580 -44.48 -36.92 -17.46
N ASP A 581 -45.10 -36.44 -18.52
CA ASP A 581 -44.72 -36.77 -19.89
C ASP A 581 -43.33 -36.21 -20.26
N TRP A 582 -42.94 -35.01 -19.78
CA TRP A 582 -41.58 -34.49 -20.02
C TRP A 582 -40.49 -35.21 -19.24
N LEU A 583 -40.80 -35.67 -18.01
CA LEU A 583 -39.87 -36.39 -17.15
C LEU A 583 -39.63 -37.82 -17.67
N GLU A 584 -40.67 -38.45 -18.21
CA GLU A 584 -40.59 -39.74 -18.90
C GLU A 584 -39.81 -39.60 -20.23
N LYS A 585 -40.08 -38.53 -21.01
CA LYS A 585 -39.30 -38.15 -22.21
C LYS A 585 -37.80 -38.04 -21.92
N ALA A 586 -37.44 -37.29 -20.88
CA ALA A 586 -36.05 -37.02 -20.52
C ALA A 586 -35.31 -38.28 -20.03
N MET A 587 -36.01 -39.23 -19.39
CA MET A 587 -35.41 -40.51 -18.99
C MET A 587 -35.26 -41.50 -20.15
N ASP A 588 -36.12 -41.43 -21.17
CA ASP A 588 -36.00 -42.28 -22.37
C ASP A 588 -34.92 -41.76 -23.34
N ASP A 589 -34.72 -40.44 -23.44
CA ASP A 589 -33.63 -39.83 -24.22
C ASP A 589 -32.23 -40.24 -23.68
N GLU A 590 -32.07 -40.43 -22.36
CA GLU A 590 -30.81 -40.98 -21.79
C GLU A 590 -30.62 -42.48 -22.09
N LYS A 591 -31.70 -43.27 -22.22
CA LYS A 591 -31.61 -44.70 -22.58
C LYS A 591 -31.37 -44.92 -24.08
N GLY A 592 -31.90 -44.05 -24.94
CA GLY A 592 -31.78 -44.17 -26.39
C GLY A 592 -30.33 -44.07 -26.91
N ASN A 593 -29.47 -43.32 -26.22
CA ASN A 593 -28.14 -42.96 -26.74
C ASN A 593 -27.03 -44.01 -26.52
N ASN A 594 -27.35 -45.17 -25.94
CA ASN A 594 -26.36 -46.24 -25.67
C ASN A 594 -26.31 -47.37 -26.73
N ASN A 595 -27.08 -47.28 -27.82
CA ASN A 595 -27.19 -48.37 -28.81
C ASN A 595 -26.56 -48.10 -30.20
N THR A 596 -25.98 -46.92 -30.44
CA THR A 596 -25.32 -46.55 -31.72
C THR A 596 -23.88 -47.11 -31.85
N GLY A 597 -23.64 -48.29 -31.28
CA GLY A 597 -22.32 -48.90 -31.10
C GLY A 597 -22.10 -50.25 -31.78
N ARG A 598 -22.88 -50.63 -32.81
CA ARG A 598 -22.61 -51.87 -33.57
C ARG A 598 -23.23 -51.95 -34.97
N ARG A 599 -22.37 -52.32 -35.93
CA ARG A 599 -22.66 -52.84 -37.29
C ARG A 599 -23.30 -51.86 -38.29
N ILE A 600 -23.09 -51.97 -39.60
CA ILE A 600 -22.10 -52.65 -40.48
C ILE A 600 -22.16 -51.83 -41.79
N ASN A 601 -21.12 -51.83 -42.62
CA ASN A 601 -21.32 -51.74 -44.07
C ASN A 601 -20.44 -52.79 -44.78
N PRO A 602 -20.86 -53.26 -45.96
CA PRO A 602 -20.45 -54.56 -46.52
C PRO A 602 -19.04 -54.59 -47.14
#